data_AF-A0A512PGJ7-F1
#
_entry.id   AF-A0A512PGJ7-F1
#
_cell.length_a   1.000
_cell.length_b   1.000
_cell.length_c   1.000
_cell.angle_alpha   90.00
_cell.angle_beta   90.00
_cell.angle_gamma   90.00
#
_symmetry.space_group_name_H-M   'P 1'
#
loop_
_entity.id
_entity.type
_entity.pdbx_description
1 polymer ?
#
loop_
_entity_poly.entity_id
_entity_poly.type
_entity_poly.pdbx_seq_one_letter_code
_entity_poly.pdbx_strand_id
1 'polypeptide(L)'
;MNHDEDFARTLRDRLDAVAPLIDVDTTRVVPRARRHRTRVRSVGAVAAVAVLVGGGWFVDTSRWQTAQPVGPVPSAVESPSTTAAPTALASPSPSPSPDGTWWHVRALWPSGDQLVVRDQWTSRTAPGLLVLGDDPSTAQGIGPSSVIGRFRIDGAWVDQLRDVSALPTDAAGLEAVLRDSVEPGRGSGSDDDKVFNMARNLLLEGGLQPDALRRAAWDVAAGLPAAAISTGTDSVSRTGEVLEYTDETGRPARLIRDPATGLLLEDSVGEDSVRVYIEQGPATELPVEPTLASSGCVDWSTC
;
A
#
# COMPACT_ATOMS: atom_id res chain seq x y z
N MET A 1 -11.05 42.77 19.90
CA MET A 1 -11.92 41.58 19.98
C MET A 1 -11.54 40.68 18.83
N ASN A 2 -11.20 39.42 19.12
CA ASN A 2 -10.73 38.46 18.13
C ASN A 2 -11.94 37.75 17.50
N HIS A 3 -12.12 37.83 16.18
CA HIS A 3 -13.26 37.22 15.48
C HIS A 3 -13.38 35.71 15.71
N ASP A 4 -12.26 35.02 15.98
CA ASP A 4 -12.25 33.59 16.27
C ASP A 4 -12.91 33.23 17.61
N GLU A 5 -12.78 34.10 18.62
CA GLU A 5 -13.36 33.86 19.94
C GLU A 5 -14.88 34.03 19.92
N ASP A 6 -15.38 35.02 19.15
CA ASP A 6 -16.82 35.27 18.99
C ASP A 6 -17.49 34.21 18.12
N PHE A 7 -16.79 33.72 17.08
CA PHE A 7 -17.24 32.57 16.29
C PHE A 7 -17.32 31.30 17.16
N ALA A 8 -16.27 30.99 17.92
CA ALA A 8 -16.26 29.82 18.80
C ALA A 8 -17.33 29.87 19.88
N ARG A 9 -17.65 31.06 20.40
CA ARG A 9 -18.74 31.27 21.37
C ARG A 9 -20.09 31.01 20.72
N THR A 10 -20.34 31.61 19.56
CA THR A 10 -21.59 31.45 18.81
C THR A 10 -21.83 29.99 18.38
N LEU A 11 -20.76 29.27 18.03
CA LEU A 11 -20.83 27.86 17.67
C LEU A 11 -21.20 26.97 18.87
N ARG A 12 -20.62 27.22 20.05
CA ARG A 12 -20.99 26.49 21.28
C ARG A 12 -22.45 26.73 21.65
N ASP A 13 -22.90 27.98 21.62
CA ASP A 13 -24.29 28.31 21.97
C ASP A 13 -25.30 27.61 21.05
N ARG A 14 -24.96 27.45 19.76
CA ARG A 14 -25.80 26.69 18.81
C ARG A 14 -25.74 25.18 19.02
N LEU A 15 -24.58 24.65 19.38
CA LEU A 15 -24.41 23.22 19.69
C LEU A 15 -25.18 22.84 20.96
N ASP A 16 -25.09 23.65 22.02
CA ASP A 16 -25.77 23.40 23.29
C ASP A 16 -27.30 23.48 23.15
N ALA A 17 -27.81 24.26 22.20
CA ALA A 17 -29.24 24.36 21.92
C ALA A 17 -29.84 23.13 21.20
N VAL A 18 -29.01 22.35 20.51
CA VAL A 18 -29.46 21.23 19.65
C VAL A 18 -28.96 19.88 20.14
N ALA A 19 -27.91 19.85 20.96
CA ALA A 19 -27.33 18.63 21.48
C ALA A 19 -28.24 17.99 22.54
N PRO A 20 -28.60 16.70 22.41
CA PRO A 20 -29.27 15.98 23.48
C PRO A 20 -28.35 15.90 24.71
N LEU A 21 -28.91 16.10 25.89
CA LEU A 21 -28.23 15.92 27.17
C LEU A 21 -27.88 14.43 27.33
N ILE A 22 -26.62 14.09 27.08
CA ILE A 22 -26.08 12.76 27.37
C ILE A 22 -25.52 12.82 28.79
N ASP A 23 -26.23 12.22 29.74
CA ASP A 23 -25.77 12.10 31.12
C ASP A 23 -24.67 11.04 31.19
N VAL A 24 -23.41 11.48 31.20
CA VAL A 24 -22.26 10.59 31.31
C VAL A 24 -21.98 10.37 32.79
N ASP A 25 -22.21 9.15 33.28
CA ASP A 25 -21.80 8.74 34.63
C ASP A 25 -20.27 8.78 34.77
N THR A 26 -19.77 9.93 35.21
CA THR A 26 -18.34 10.17 35.43
C THR A 26 -17.78 9.37 36.60
N THR A 27 -18.62 8.84 37.50
CA THR A 27 -18.15 8.07 38.67
C THR A 27 -17.52 6.73 38.27
N ARG A 28 -17.94 6.16 37.14
CA ARG A 28 -17.33 4.94 36.56
C ARG A 28 -16.12 5.21 35.66
N VAL A 29 -16.03 6.41 35.07
CA VAL A 29 -14.98 6.75 34.09
C VAL A 29 -13.69 7.26 34.78
N VAL A 30 -13.82 8.02 35.87
CA VAL A 30 -12.68 8.63 36.57
C VAL A 30 -11.70 7.61 37.16
N PRO A 31 -12.12 6.48 37.77
CA PRO A 31 -11.16 5.49 38.29
C PRO A 31 -10.27 4.88 37.20
N ARG A 32 -10.83 4.65 36.01
CA ARG A 32 -10.11 4.04 34.88
C ARG A 32 -9.14 5.04 34.22
N ALA A 33 -9.56 6.30 34.07
CA ALA A 33 -8.71 7.38 33.57
C ALA A 33 -7.58 7.76 34.54
N ARG A 34 -7.84 7.73 35.86
CA ARG A 34 -6.83 8.05 36.89
C ARG A 34 -5.72 7.00 36.96
N ARG A 35 -6.04 5.71 36.79
CA ARG A 35 -5.05 4.62 36.67
C ARG A 35 -4.15 4.74 35.44
N HIS A 36 -4.65 5.31 34.34
CA HIS A 36 -3.86 5.51 33.13
C HIS A 36 -2.86 6.68 33.28
N ARG A 37 -3.27 7.78 33.93
CA ARG A 37 -2.39 8.95 34.14
C ARG A 37 -1.23 8.69 35.10
N THR A 38 -1.37 7.81 36.09
CA THR A 38 -0.24 7.40 36.96
C THR A 38 0.79 6.55 36.23
N ARG A 39 0.40 5.77 35.22
CA ARG A 39 1.36 4.98 34.40
C ARG A 39 2.14 5.83 33.40
N VAL A 40 1.53 6.88 32.84
CA VAL A 40 2.21 7.75 31.86
C VAL A 40 3.21 8.70 32.54
N ARG A 41 2.98 9.10 33.80
CA ARG A 41 3.87 10.03 34.51
C ARG A 41 5.17 9.43 35.06
N SER A 42 5.32 8.10 35.10
CA SER A 42 6.58 7.45 35.52
C SER A 42 7.59 7.25 34.38
N VAL A 43 7.21 7.47 33.11
CA VAL A 43 8.11 7.30 31.95
C VAL A 43 8.51 8.64 31.32
N GLY A 44 7.69 9.70 31.46
CA GLY A 44 7.90 10.99 30.79
C GLY A 44 8.65 12.05 31.60
N ALA A 45 9.72 11.71 32.33
CA ALA A 45 10.52 12.69 33.10
C ALA A 45 11.97 12.88 32.61
N VAL A 46 12.38 12.22 31.51
CA VAL A 46 13.70 12.44 30.91
C VAL A 46 13.57 12.54 29.39
N ALA A 47 13.32 13.76 28.89
CA ALA A 47 13.77 14.27 27.60
C ALA A 47 12.95 15.52 27.22
N ALA A 48 13.29 16.65 27.84
CA ALA A 48 12.96 17.96 27.32
C ALA A 48 14.26 18.76 27.27
N VAL A 49 14.90 18.82 26.10
CA VAL A 49 15.79 19.93 25.73
C VAL A 49 15.44 20.34 24.30
N ALA A 50 15.16 21.63 24.20
CA ALA A 50 14.65 22.37 23.05
C ALA A 50 15.65 22.52 21.90
N VAL A 51 15.13 22.65 20.67
CA VAL A 51 15.54 23.72 19.74
C VAL A 51 14.30 24.26 19.01
N LEU A 52 13.99 25.52 19.30
CA LEU A 52 13.08 26.41 18.58
C LEU A 52 13.91 27.29 17.65
N VAL A 53 13.80 27.11 16.32
CA VAL A 53 14.07 28.09 15.25
C VAL A 53 13.38 27.50 14.01
N GLY A 54 12.55 28.13 13.19
CA GLY A 54 12.05 29.49 13.00
C GLY A 54 11.14 29.41 11.76
N GLY A 55 10.09 30.24 11.70
CA GLY A 55 9.10 30.20 10.63
C GLY A 55 9.61 30.72 9.28
N GLY A 56 8.92 30.34 8.21
CA GLY A 56 9.11 30.89 6.88
C GLY A 56 8.18 30.22 5.87
N TRP A 57 7.05 30.84 5.58
CA TRP A 57 6.19 30.47 4.46
C TRP A 57 6.85 30.92 3.17
N PHE A 58 7.11 30.00 2.24
CA PHE A 58 7.33 30.32 0.84
C PHE A 58 6.27 29.59 0.01
N VAL A 59 5.41 30.40 -0.59
CA VAL A 59 4.51 29.99 -1.67
C VAL A 59 5.37 29.93 -2.93
N ASP A 60 5.76 28.74 -3.35
CA ASP A 60 6.37 28.55 -4.66
C ASP A 60 5.29 28.14 -5.66
N THR A 61 5.03 29.01 -6.63
CA THR A 61 4.09 28.77 -7.73
C THR A 61 4.88 28.37 -8.96
N SER A 62 5.39 27.14 -8.96
CA SER A 62 6.05 26.58 -10.13
C SER A 62 5.01 26.06 -11.12
N ARG A 63 4.73 26.91 -12.12
CA ARG A 63 3.82 26.67 -13.24
C ARG A 63 4.36 25.55 -14.14
N TRP A 64 3.48 24.62 -14.50
CA TRP A 64 3.72 23.55 -15.44
C TRP A 64 4.05 24.16 -16.82
N GLN A 65 5.26 23.89 -17.33
CA GLN A 65 5.64 24.26 -18.68
C GLN A 65 5.05 23.24 -19.66
N THR A 66 4.10 23.72 -20.46
CA THR A 66 3.55 23.01 -21.61
C THR A 66 4.66 22.82 -22.65
N ALA A 67 5.01 21.57 -22.95
CA ALA A 67 5.92 21.25 -24.05
C ALA A 67 5.31 21.71 -25.39
N GLN A 68 6.06 22.50 -26.15
CA GLN A 68 5.66 22.92 -27.49
C GLN A 68 5.87 21.78 -28.51
N PRO A 69 5.02 21.68 -29.55
CA PRO A 69 5.21 20.73 -30.63
C PRO A 69 6.40 21.12 -31.51
N VAL A 70 7.38 20.22 -31.62
CA VAL A 70 8.51 20.33 -32.56
C VAL A 70 8.01 19.96 -33.95
N GLY A 71 8.23 20.86 -34.91
CA GLY A 71 7.86 20.68 -36.32
C GLY A 71 8.70 19.63 -37.08
N PRO A 72 8.33 19.32 -38.33
CA PRO A 72 8.88 18.20 -39.08
C PRO A 72 10.27 18.51 -39.65
N VAL A 73 11.20 17.55 -39.53
CA VAL A 73 12.54 17.58 -40.15
C VAL A 73 12.64 16.40 -41.13
N PRO A 74 13.21 16.60 -42.34
CA PRO A 74 13.00 15.72 -43.49
C PRO A 74 13.80 14.42 -43.48
N SER A 75 13.28 13.47 -44.26
CA SER A 75 13.81 12.14 -44.55
C SER A 75 15.27 12.12 -45.02
N ALA A 76 16.07 11.23 -44.44
CA ALA A 76 17.37 10.83 -44.94
C ALA A 76 17.49 9.30 -45.00
N VAL A 77 17.43 8.81 -46.24
CA VAL A 77 18.19 7.71 -46.88
C VAL A 77 18.50 6.44 -46.06
N GLU A 78 17.96 5.33 -46.57
CA GLU A 78 18.23 3.94 -46.19
C GLU A 78 19.72 3.55 -46.19
N SER A 79 20.08 2.70 -45.22
CA SER A 79 21.18 1.73 -45.34
C SER A 79 20.82 0.45 -44.57
N PRO A 80 21.27 -0.72 -45.04
CA PRO A 80 20.59 -1.98 -44.79
C PRO A 80 20.91 -2.61 -43.44
N SER A 81 19.91 -3.39 -43.01
CA SER A 81 19.75 -4.15 -41.78
C SER A 81 20.97 -4.97 -41.35
N THR A 82 21.25 -4.94 -40.05
CA THR A 82 21.73 -6.12 -39.32
C THR A 82 20.80 -6.32 -38.13
N THR A 83 19.85 -7.24 -38.28
CA THR A 83 18.92 -7.67 -37.23
C THR A 83 19.73 -8.40 -36.16
N ALA A 84 20.13 -7.69 -35.11
CA ALA A 84 20.49 -8.32 -33.85
C ALA A 84 19.20 -8.54 -33.06
N ALA A 85 18.73 -9.78 -33.03
CA ALA A 85 17.64 -10.17 -32.13
C ALA A 85 18.11 -9.95 -30.68
N PRO A 86 17.42 -9.14 -29.86
CA PRO A 86 17.71 -9.10 -28.44
C PRO A 86 17.34 -10.47 -27.86
N THR A 87 18.36 -11.24 -27.49
CA THR A 87 18.16 -12.40 -26.62
C THR A 87 17.77 -11.85 -25.26
N ALA A 88 16.47 -11.70 -25.03
CA ALA A 88 15.95 -11.45 -23.70
C ALA A 88 16.31 -12.66 -22.84
N LEU A 89 17.33 -12.50 -22.00
CA LEU A 89 17.57 -13.42 -20.90
C LEU A 89 16.34 -13.36 -20.01
N ALA A 90 15.49 -14.39 -20.10
CA ALA A 90 14.40 -14.57 -19.16
C ALA A 90 15.04 -14.77 -17.78
N SER A 91 15.06 -13.70 -16.98
CA SER A 91 15.37 -13.82 -15.56
C SER A 91 14.38 -14.82 -14.96
N PRO A 92 14.84 -15.80 -14.18
CA PRO A 92 13.97 -16.80 -13.59
C PRO A 92 12.88 -16.10 -12.79
N SER A 93 11.62 -16.51 -13.00
CA SER A 93 10.49 -16.02 -12.21
C SER A 93 10.83 -16.21 -10.73
N PRO A 94 10.77 -15.15 -9.91
CA PRO A 94 11.18 -15.27 -8.52
C PRO A 94 10.24 -16.23 -7.81
N SER A 95 10.83 -17.31 -7.29
CA SER A 95 10.14 -18.23 -6.39
C SER A 95 9.79 -17.48 -5.10
N PRO A 96 8.70 -17.86 -4.41
CA PRO A 96 8.38 -17.26 -3.12
C PRO A 96 9.58 -17.39 -2.17
N SER A 97 9.82 -16.35 -1.36
CA SER A 97 10.93 -16.36 -0.41
C SER A 97 10.83 -17.58 0.51
N PRO A 98 11.87 -18.44 0.57
CA PRO A 98 11.89 -19.56 1.51
C PRO A 98 11.80 -19.06 2.96
N ASP A 99 11.33 -19.91 3.86
CA ASP A 99 11.25 -19.58 5.29
C ASP A 99 12.59 -19.05 5.82
N GLY A 100 12.53 -17.94 6.56
CA GLY A 100 13.73 -17.28 7.10
C GLY A 100 14.43 -16.31 6.14
N THR A 101 13.86 -16.05 4.96
CA THR A 101 14.28 -14.95 4.08
C THR A 101 13.23 -13.84 4.06
N TRP A 102 13.67 -12.64 3.70
CA TRP A 102 12.79 -11.51 3.44
C TRP A 102 12.46 -11.40 1.97
N TRP A 103 11.36 -10.76 1.66
CA TRP A 103 11.07 -10.20 0.35
C TRP A 103 11.33 -8.70 0.41
N HIS A 104 12.30 -8.24 -0.35
CA HIS A 104 12.64 -6.82 -0.47
C HIS A 104 11.84 -6.18 -1.59
N VAL A 105 11.32 -4.99 -1.30
CA VAL A 105 10.64 -4.11 -2.24
C VAL A 105 11.21 -2.71 -2.10
N ARG A 106 11.77 -2.18 -3.18
CA ARG A 106 12.09 -0.76 -3.32
C ARG A 106 11.06 -0.12 -4.22
N ALA A 107 10.38 0.94 -3.75
CA ALA A 107 9.32 1.60 -4.51
C ALA A 107 9.31 3.11 -4.30
N LEU A 108 8.80 3.84 -5.28
CA LEU A 108 8.43 5.25 -5.16
C LEU A 108 7.00 5.34 -4.62
N TRP A 109 6.81 6.11 -3.56
CA TRP A 109 5.52 6.31 -2.89
C TRP A 109 5.12 7.78 -2.88
N PRO A 110 3.83 8.10 -2.99
CA PRO A 110 3.36 9.46 -2.87
C PRO A 110 3.48 9.93 -1.41
N SER A 111 4.05 11.11 -1.22
CA SER A 111 4.20 11.78 0.08
C SER A 111 4.00 13.28 -0.12
N GLY A 112 2.74 13.73 -0.01
CA GLY A 112 2.35 15.07 -0.44
C GLY A 112 2.56 15.23 -1.93
N ASP A 113 3.20 16.33 -2.35
CA ASP A 113 3.46 16.62 -3.77
C ASP A 113 4.73 15.95 -4.32
N GLN A 114 5.36 15.06 -3.55
CA GLN A 114 6.62 14.41 -3.91
C GLN A 114 6.52 12.90 -3.87
N LEU A 115 7.31 12.24 -4.72
CA LEU A 115 7.58 10.81 -4.60
C LEU A 115 8.78 10.59 -3.69
N VAL A 116 8.63 9.73 -2.69
CA VAL A 116 9.71 9.31 -1.80
C VAL A 116 10.07 7.86 -2.07
N VAL A 117 11.37 7.57 -2.05
CA VAL A 117 11.86 6.19 -2.08
C VAL A 117 11.52 5.53 -0.76
N ARG A 118 10.99 4.32 -0.83
CA ARG A 118 10.71 3.45 0.31
C ARG A 118 11.26 2.07 0.02
N ASP A 119 12.09 1.59 0.93
CA ASP A 119 12.57 0.22 0.95
C ASP A 119 11.86 -0.55 2.06
N GLN A 120 11.42 -1.76 1.74
CA GLN A 120 10.69 -2.61 2.66
C GLN A 120 11.16 -4.05 2.55
N TRP A 121 11.40 -4.68 3.69
CA TRP A 121 11.72 -6.09 3.80
C TRP A 121 10.62 -6.77 4.60
N THR A 122 9.88 -7.69 3.99
CA THR A 122 8.80 -8.42 4.65
C THR A 122 9.13 -9.90 4.75
N SER A 123 8.67 -10.53 5.83
CA SER A 123 8.75 -11.97 6.00
C SER A 123 7.47 -12.48 6.66
N ARG A 124 7.13 -13.74 6.40
CA ARG A 124 6.00 -14.42 7.06
C ARG A 124 6.33 -14.87 8.48
N THR A 125 7.61 -15.11 8.76
CA THR A 125 8.08 -15.76 9.99
C THR A 125 9.06 -14.92 10.80
N ALA A 126 9.66 -13.90 10.18
CA ALA A 126 10.59 -12.98 10.83
C ALA A 126 10.03 -11.55 10.87
N PRO A 127 10.49 -10.71 11.83
CA PRO A 127 10.25 -9.27 11.79
C PRO A 127 10.78 -8.65 10.50
N GLY A 128 10.01 -7.74 9.93
CA GLY A 128 10.38 -6.96 8.75
C GLY A 128 11.01 -5.61 9.09
N LEU A 129 11.37 -4.87 8.05
CA LEU A 129 11.98 -3.55 8.13
C LEU A 129 11.39 -2.61 7.08
N LEU A 130 11.20 -1.36 7.44
CA LEU A 130 10.83 -0.25 6.58
C LEU A 130 11.88 0.85 6.68
N VAL A 131 12.40 1.32 5.55
CA VAL A 131 13.33 2.46 5.45
C VAL A 131 12.78 3.47 4.45
N LEU A 132 12.86 4.76 4.80
CA LEU A 132 12.42 5.88 3.96
C LEU A 132 13.62 6.68 3.46
N GLY A 133 13.61 7.05 2.19
CA GLY A 133 14.56 8.02 1.61
C GLY A 133 16.03 7.61 1.65
N ASP A 134 16.33 6.31 1.51
CA ASP A 134 17.70 5.76 1.56
C ASP A 134 18.46 6.03 2.87
N ASP A 135 17.77 6.43 3.94
CA ASP A 135 18.39 6.74 5.23
C ASP A 135 18.03 5.67 6.28
N PRO A 136 18.96 4.78 6.66
CA PRO A 136 18.74 3.77 7.69
C PRO A 136 18.35 4.34 9.06
N SER A 137 18.60 5.62 9.33
CA SER A 137 18.15 6.27 10.57
C SER A 137 16.63 6.39 10.67
N THR A 138 15.93 6.29 9.53
CA THR A 138 14.46 6.28 9.44
C THR A 138 13.85 4.90 9.62
N ALA A 139 14.68 3.88 9.90
CA ALA A 139 14.26 2.49 10.01
C ALA A 139 13.14 2.29 11.04
N GLN A 140 12.07 1.63 10.61
CA GLN A 140 10.95 1.19 11.43
C GLN A 140 10.81 -0.32 11.26
N GLY A 141 10.75 -1.07 12.36
CA GLY A 141 10.49 -2.51 12.24
C GLY A 141 9.02 -2.76 11.87
N ILE A 142 8.76 -3.82 11.12
CA ILE A 142 7.40 -4.27 10.77
C ILE A 142 7.19 -5.65 11.41
N GLY A 143 5.99 -5.93 11.92
CA GLY A 143 5.63 -7.28 12.34
C GLY A 143 5.70 -8.28 11.17
N PRO A 144 5.73 -9.59 11.43
CA PRO A 144 5.63 -10.59 10.37
C PRO A 144 4.35 -10.37 9.54
N SER A 145 4.47 -10.27 8.21
CA SER A 145 3.32 -10.21 7.28
C SER A 145 2.71 -11.60 7.13
N SER A 146 2.15 -12.07 8.22
CA SER A 146 1.69 -13.44 8.40
C SER A 146 0.18 -13.57 8.22
N VAL A 147 -0.53 -12.47 7.97
CA VAL A 147 -1.98 -12.44 7.83
C VAL A 147 -2.37 -11.70 6.56
N ILE A 148 -3.08 -12.38 5.67
CA ILE A 148 -3.44 -11.83 4.36
C ILE A 148 -4.88 -11.32 4.34
N GLY A 149 -5.70 -11.82 5.25
CA GLY A 149 -7.07 -11.34 5.39
C GLY A 149 -7.98 -12.38 6.00
N ARG A 150 -9.27 -12.23 5.71
CA ARG A 150 -10.33 -13.13 6.14
C ARG A 150 -11.01 -13.64 4.88
N PHE A 151 -11.11 -14.96 4.76
CA PHE A 151 -11.69 -15.60 3.58
C PHE A 151 -12.69 -16.66 4.00
N ARG A 152 -13.68 -16.90 3.15
CA ARG A 152 -14.59 -18.02 3.26
C ARG A 152 -14.09 -19.15 2.37
N ILE A 153 -13.54 -20.19 2.98
CA ILE A 153 -12.93 -21.34 2.30
C ILE A 153 -13.76 -22.56 2.70
N ASP A 154 -14.21 -23.34 1.71
CA ASP A 154 -15.07 -24.50 1.92
C ASP A 154 -16.32 -24.21 2.78
N GLY A 155 -16.89 -23.02 2.60
CA GLY A 155 -18.07 -22.55 3.33
C GLY A 155 -17.81 -22.05 4.76
N ALA A 156 -16.60 -22.22 5.29
CA ALA A 156 -16.20 -21.77 6.63
C ALA A 156 -15.37 -20.49 6.58
N TRP A 157 -15.57 -19.61 7.58
CA TRP A 157 -14.72 -18.43 7.72
C TRP A 157 -13.36 -18.82 8.32
N VAL A 158 -12.30 -18.46 7.61
CA VAL A 158 -10.92 -18.50 8.09
C VAL A 158 -10.51 -17.07 8.40
N ASP A 159 -10.53 -16.74 9.69
CA ASP A 159 -10.06 -15.46 10.19
C ASP A 159 -8.53 -15.42 10.17
N GLN A 160 -7.97 -14.28 9.75
CA GLN A 160 -6.53 -14.06 9.71
C GLN A 160 -5.76 -15.16 8.97
N LEU A 161 -6.17 -15.48 7.74
CA LEU A 161 -5.53 -16.51 6.91
C LEU A 161 -4.03 -16.25 6.78
N ARG A 162 -3.23 -17.23 7.25
CA ARG A 162 -1.76 -17.18 7.25
C ARG A 162 -1.13 -18.05 6.19
N ASP A 163 -1.73 -19.22 5.98
CA ASP A 163 -1.29 -20.17 4.97
C ASP A 163 -2.03 -19.91 3.65
N VAL A 164 -1.27 -19.49 2.64
CA VAL A 164 -1.82 -19.17 1.32
C VAL A 164 -2.01 -20.37 0.44
N SER A 165 -1.42 -21.50 0.80
CA SER A 165 -1.65 -22.74 0.08
C SER A 165 -3.10 -23.23 0.23
N ALA A 166 -3.85 -22.66 1.18
CA ALA A 166 -5.29 -22.87 1.31
C ALA A 166 -6.11 -22.12 0.23
N LEU A 167 -5.54 -21.15 -0.48
CA LEU A 167 -6.23 -20.45 -1.56
C LEU A 167 -6.02 -21.19 -2.89
N PRO A 168 -7.06 -21.28 -3.74
CA PRO A 168 -6.91 -21.81 -5.09
C PRO A 168 -5.91 -20.98 -5.91
N THR A 169 -5.12 -21.65 -6.74
CA THR A 169 -4.15 -21.02 -7.63
C THR A 169 -4.60 -20.95 -9.09
N ASP A 170 -5.85 -21.32 -9.37
CA ASP A 170 -6.53 -21.07 -10.64
C ASP A 170 -7.55 -19.93 -10.46
N ALA A 171 -7.76 -19.15 -11.53
CA ALA A 171 -8.57 -17.93 -11.47
C ALA A 171 -10.03 -18.21 -11.07
N ALA A 172 -10.65 -19.26 -11.62
CA ALA A 172 -12.05 -19.58 -11.35
C ALA A 172 -12.30 -20.00 -9.89
N GLY A 173 -11.44 -20.87 -9.36
CA GLY A 173 -11.48 -21.28 -7.96
C GLY A 173 -11.23 -20.11 -7.03
N LEU A 174 -10.24 -19.25 -7.35
CA LEU A 174 -9.93 -18.09 -6.54
C LEU A 174 -11.09 -17.08 -6.55
N GLU A 175 -11.67 -16.77 -7.72
CA GLU A 175 -12.83 -15.87 -7.82
C GLU A 175 -14.00 -16.36 -6.96
N ALA A 176 -14.30 -17.66 -7.00
CA ALA A 176 -15.35 -18.24 -6.17
C ALA A 176 -15.10 -17.99 -4.68
N VAL A 177 -13.88 -18.22 -4.20
CA VAL A 177 -13.50 -17.93 -2.81
C VAL A 177 -13.61 -16.43 -2.50
N LEU A 178 -13.16 -15.55 -3.39
CA LEU A 178 -13.25 -14.11 -3.19
C LEU A 178 -14.71 -13.64 -3.12
N ARG A 179 -15.57 -14.12 -4.03
CA ARG A 179 -17.02 -13.80 -4.00
C ARG A 179 -17.71 -14.32 -2.75
N ASP A 180 -17.43 -15.56 -2.34
CA ASP A 180 -17.97 -16.12 -1.10
C ASP A 180 -17.48 -15.39 0.15
N SER A 181 -16.35 -14.70 0.05
CA SER A 181 -15.75 -13.86 1.11
C SER A 181 -16.32 -12.44 1.15
N VAL A 182 -17.18 -12.04 0.21
CA VAL A 182 -17.82 -10.73 0.24
C VAL A 182 -18.86 -10.65 1.35
N GLU A 183 -18.64 -9.72 2.28
CA GLU A 183 -19.60 -9.40 3.33
C GLU A 183 -20.40 -8.13 2.92
N PRO A 184 -21.75 -8.17 2.84
CA PRO A 184 -22.54 -7.02 2.37
C PRO A 184 -22.30 -5.72 3.16
N GLY A 185 -22.13 -5.83 4.48
CA GLY A 185 -21.91 -4.69 5.37
C GLY A 185 -20.46 -4.26 5.59
N ARG A 186 -19.49 -4.87 4.89
CA ARG A 186 -18.06 -4.58 5.07
C ARG A 186 -17.45 -4.02 3.79
N GLY A 187 -16.64 -2.98 3.95
CA GLY A 187 -16.07 -2.24 2.82
C GLY A 187 -17.10 -1.34 2.14
N SER A 188 -16.63 -0.59 1.15
CA SER A 188 -17.47 0.21 0.24
C SER A 188 -17.48 -0.45 -1.13
N GLY A 189 -18.42 -0.06 -1.99
CA GLY A 189 -18.50 -0.57 -3.34
C GLY A 189 -19.48 -1.72 -3.51
N SER A 190 -19.65 -2.10 -4.77
CA SER A 190 -20.33 -3.30 -5.23
C SER A 190 -19.57 -4.57 -4.79
N ASP A 191 -20.17 -5.74 -5.00
CA ASP A 191 -19.48 -7.00 -4.75
C ASP A 191 -18.25 -7.16 -5.64
N ASP A 192 -18.29 -6.67 -6.89
CA ASP A 192 -17.15 -6.67 -7.81
C ASP A 192 -16.01 -5.75 -7.31
N ASP A 193 -16.34 -4.59 -6.75
CA ASP A 193 -15.33 -3.69 -6.16
C ASP A 193 -14.61 -4.34 -4.98
N LYS A 194 -15.34 -5.11 -4.18
CA LYS A 194 -14.76 -5.85 -3.06
C LYS A 194 -13.89 -6.99 -3.55
N VAL A 195 -14.32 -7.73 -4.58
CA VAL A 195 -13.50 -8.78 -5.22
C VAL A 195 -12.24 -8.19 -5.83
N PHE A 196 -12.34 -7.07 -6.55
CA PHE A 196 -11.18 -6.35 -7.10
C PHE A 196 -10.19 -5.98 -6.00
N ASN A 197 -10.67 -5.38 -4.90
CA ASN A 197 -9.83 -5.00 -3.78
C ASN A 197 -9.14 -6.20 -3.11
N MET A 198 -9.84 -7.33 -2.96
CA MET A 198 -9.24 -8.56 -2.42
C MET A 198 -8.16 -9.12 -3.35
N ALA A 199 -8.43 -9.21 -4.65
CA ALA A 199 -7.47 -9.65 -5.65
C ALA A 199 -6.24 -8.72 -5.70
N ARG A 200 -6.47 -7.40 -5.71
CA ARG A 200 -5.41 -6.39 -5.64
C ARG A 200 -4.56 -6.54 -4.37
N ASN A 201 -5.16 -6.76 -3.21
CA ASN A 201 -4.40 -6.96 -1.97
C ASN A 201 -3.47 -8.18 -2.05
N LEU A 202 -3.90 -9.28 -2.69
CA LEU A 202 -3.03 -10.43 -2.95
C LEU A 202 -1.83 -10.07 -3.85
N LEU A 203 -2.05 -9.22 -4.86
CA LEU A 203 -0.99 -8.73 -5.75
C LEU A 203 0.01 -7.82 -5.04
N LEU A 204 -0.45 -7.00 -4.08
CA LEU A 204 0.41 -6.08 -3.32
C LEU A 204 1.40 -6.80 -2.38
N GLU A 205 1.07 -8.01 -1.93
CA GLU A 205 1.99 -8.85 -1.15
C GLU A 205 3.14 -9.42 -2.00
N GLY A 206 3.12 -9.21 -3.33
CA GLY A 206 4.23 -9.46 -4.24
C GLY A 206 4.80 -10.87 -4.11
N GLY A 207 6.13 -10.98 -4.02
CA GLY A 207 6.83 -12.27 -3.94
C GLY A 207 6.69 -13.03 -2.62
N LEU A 208 5.89 -12.55 -1.67
CA LEU A 208 5.44 -13.40 -0.56
C LEU A 208 4.41 -14.44 -1.02
N GLN A 209 3.78 -14.25 -2.18
CA GLN A 209 2.80 -15.18 -2.74
C GLN A 209 3.45 -16.12 -3.77
N PRO A 210 2.99 -17.38 -3.91
CA PRO A 210 3.36 -18.24 -5.03
C PRO A 210 3.01 -17.60 -6.39
N ASP A 211 3.83 -17.82 -7.42
CA ASP A 211 3.61 -17.27 -8.77
C ASP A 211 2.21 -17.60 -9.31
N ALA A 212 1.77 -18.85 -9.16
CA ALA A 212 0.45 -19.28 -9.60
C ALA A 212 -0.69 -18.50 -8.91
N LEU A 213 -0.58 -18.22 -7.60
CA LEU A 213 -1.57 -17.44 -6.88
C LEU A 213 -1.59 -15.97 -7.33
N ARG A 214 -0.42 -15.37 -7.59
CA ARG A 214 -0.35 -13.99 -8.14
C ARG A 214 -1.02 -13.91 -9.51
N ARG A 215 -0.73 -14.86 -10.39
CA ARG A 215 -1.34 -14.92 -11.72
C ARG A 215 -2.84 -15.08 -11.63
N ALA A 216 -3.32 -16.01 -10.79
CA ALA A 216 -4.76 -16.17 -10.55
C ALA A 216 -5.40 -14.88 -10.02
N ALA A 217 -4.79 -14.19 -9.06
CA ALA A 217 -5.31 -12.93 -8.52
C ALA A 217 -5.42 -11.84 -9.61
N TRP A 218 -4.42 -11.72 -10.48
CA TRP A 218 -4.50 -10.81 -11.62
C TRP A 218 -5.62 -11.20 -12.58
N ASP A 219 -5.70 -12.49 -12.95
CA ASP A 219 -6.69 -12.96 -13.92
C ASP A 219 -8.12 -12.79 -13.37
N VAL A 220 -8.33 -12.94 -12.06
CA VAL A 220 -9.61 -12.58 -11.41
C VAL A 220 -9.91 -11.09 -11.54
N ALA A 221 -8.96 -10.22 -11.19
CA ALA A 221 -9.15 -8.77 -11.31
C ALA A 221 -9.42 -8.35 -12.77
N ALA A 222 -8.72 -8.96 -13.71
CA ALA A 222 -8.84 -8.73 -15.16
C ALA A 222 -10.17 -9.23 -15.73
N GLY A 223 -10.77 -10.25 -15.12
CA GLY A 223 -12.03 -10.85 -15.55
C GLY A 223 -13.29 -10.11 -15.07
N LEU A 224 -13.15 -9.11 -14.19
CA LEU A 224 -14.29 -8.36 -13.68
C LEU A 224 -14.93 -7.48 -14.76
N PRO A 225 -16.26 -7.26 -14.73
CA PRO A 225 -16.97 -6.54 -15.79
C PRO A 225 -16.49 -5.11 -16.08
N ALA A 226 -15.97 -4.41 -15.07
CA ALA A 226 -15.46 -3.04 -15.19
C ALA A 226 -13.94 -2.99 -15.47
N ALA A 227 -13.30 -4.13 -15.70
CA ALA A 227 -11.87 -4.22 -16.01
C ALA A 227 -11.60 -4.17 -17.52
N ALA A 228 -10.49 -3.54 -17.90
CA ALA A 228 -9.96 -3.55 -19.26
C ALA A 228 -8.46 -3.87 -19.24
N ILE A 229 -8.01 -4.73 -20.16
CA ILE A 229 -6.61 -5.14 -20.29
C ILE A 229 -5.99 -4.59 -21.56
N SER A 230 -4.79 -4.06 -21.45
CA SER A 230 -3.99 -3.59 -22.58
C SER A 230 -2.49 -3.79 -22.32
N THR A 231 -1.66 -3.49 -23.32
CA THR A 231 -0.21 -3.35 -23.14
C THR A 231 0.14 -1.88 -22.96
N GLY A 232 1.06 -1.57 -22.06
CA GLY A 232 1.53 -0.20 -21.85
C GLY A 232 2.83 -0.15 -21.06
N THR A 233 3.17 1.04 -20.57
CA THR A 233 4.34 1.25 -19.73
C THR A 233 3.98 1.87 -18.39
N ASP A 234 4.81 1.59 -17.39
CA ASP A 234 4.78 2.31 -16.11
C ASP A 234 5.46 3.69 -16.20
N SER A 235 5.46 4.39 -15.07
CA SER A 235 6.05 5.73 -14.94
C SER A 235 7.57 5.77 -15.14
N VAL A 236 8.25 4.62 -15.17
CA VAL A 236 9.69 4.49 -15.46
C VAL A 236 9.95 3.79 -16.81
N SER A 237 8.94 3.77 -17.70
CA SER A 237 9.03 3.27 -19.08
C SER A 237 9.29 1.76 -19.24
N ARG A 238 9.02 0.95 -18.21
CA ARG A 238 9.03 -0.52 -18.33
C ARG A 238 7.73 -0.99 -18.96
N THR A 239 7.82 -1.85 -19.96
CA THR A 239 6.64 -2.45 -20.61
C THR A 239 6.00 -3.48 -19.68
N GLY A 240 4.67 -3.45 -19.61
CA GLY A 240 3.89 -4.41 -18.84
C GLY A 240 2.48 -4.59 -19.39
N GLU A 241 1.74 -5.48 -18.74
CA GLU A 241 0.30 -5.63 -18.96
C GLU A 241 -0.43 -4.67 -18.02
N VAL A 242 -1.29 -3.82 -18.59
CA VAL A 242 -2.04 -2.79 -17.89
C VAL A 242 -3.44 -3.30 -17.64
N LEU A 243 -3.90 -3.18 -16.40
CA LEU A 243 -5.28 -3.37 -15.99
C LEU A 243 -5.85 -2.03 -15.56
N GLU A 244 -6.88 -1.57 -16.25
CA GLU A 244 -7.68 -0.41 -15.85
C GLU A 244 -9.00 -0.92 -15.27
N TYR A 245 -9.41 -0.38 -14.13
CA TYR A 245 -10.66 -0.73 -13.45
C TYR A 245 -11.29 0.56 -12.92
N THR A 246 -12.60 0.71 -13.05
CA THR A 246 -13.33 1.83 -12.44
C THR A 246 -14.38 1.27 -11.49
N ASP A 247 -14.30 1.65 -10.22
CA ASP A 247 -15.28 1.17 -9.23
C ASP A 247 -16.67 1.81 -9.41
N GLU A 248 -17.68 1.35 -8.66
CA GLU A 248 -19.04 1.87 -8.78
C GLU A 248 -19.16 3.38 -8.46
N THR A 249 -18.18 3.93 -7.75
CA THR A 249 -18.13 5.36 -7.38
C THR A 249 -17.45 6.21 -8.44
N GLY A 250 -16.94 5.60 -9.51
CA GLY A 250 -16.19 6.26 -10.58
C GLY A 250 -14.73 6.47 -10.24
N ARG A 251 -14.20 5.84 -9.18
CA ARG A 251 -12.78 5.96 -8.82
C ARG A 251 -11.96 5.01 -9.71
N PRO A 252 -10.98 5.54 -10.47
CA PRO A 252 -10.16 4.70 -11.32
C PRO A 252 -9.08 3.99 -10.49
N ALA A 253 -8.74 2.78 -10.92
CA ALA A 253 -7.57 2.02 -10.54
C ALA A 253 -6.83 1.60 -11.81
N ARG A 254 -5.50 1.73 -11.79
CA ARG A 254 -4.61 1.31 -12.86
C ARG A 254 -3.47 0.51 -12.28
N LEU A 255 -3.40 -0.76 -12.64
CA LEU A 255 -2.32 -1.66 -12.24
C LEU A 255 -1.49 -1.98 -13.47
N ILE A 256 -0.17 -2.13 -13.29
CA ILE A 256 0.69 -2.66 -14.34
C ILE A 256 1.47 -3.82 -13.75
N ARG A 257 1.45 -4.98 -14.41
CA ARG A 257 2.32 -6.11 -14.06
C ARG A 257 3.37 -6.39 -15.11
N ASP A 258 4.48 -6.94 -14.65
CA ASP A 258 5.43 -7.63 -15.50
C ASP A 258 4.85 -9.01 -15.88
N PRO A 259 4.59 -9.28 -17.17
CA PRO A 259 4.02 -10.55 -17.61
C PRO A 259 4.94 -11.77 -17.39
N ALA A 260 6.25 -11.57 -17.26
CA ALA A 260 7.20 -12.66 -17.03
C ALA A 260 7.12 -13.17 -15.58
N THR A 261 7.11 -12.24 -14.61
CA THR A 261 7.20 -12.54 -13.17
C THR A 261 5.85 -12.50 -12.45
N GLY A 262 4.84 -11.88 -13.05
CA GLY A 262 3.54 -11.62 -12.45
C GLY A 262 3.57 -10.59 -11.31
N LEU A 263 4.69 -9.89 -11.11
CA LEU A 263 4.84 -8.84 -10.09
C LEU A 263 4.32 -7.50 -10.60
N LEU A 264 3.76 -6.69 -9.71
CA LEU A 264 3.35 -5.34 -10.04
C LEU A 264 4.56 -4.45 -10.32
N LEU A 265 4.51 -3.70 -11.41
CA LEU A 265 5.42 -2.61 -11.75
C LEU A 265 4.88 -1.27 -11.24
N GLU A 266 3.56 -1.10 -11.28
CA GLU A 266 2.88 0.11 -10.82
C GLU A 266 1.49 -0.22 -10.27
N ASP A 267 1.07 0.54 -9.27
CA ASP A 267 -0.25 0.50 -8.65
C ASP A 267 -0.74 1.93 -8.43
N SER A 268 -1.79 2.31 -9.15
CA SER A 268 -2.44 3.61 -9.05
C SER A 268 -3.91 3.44 -8.66
N VAL A 269 -4.36 4.05 -7.56
CA VAL A 269 -5.77 3.99 -7.12
C VAL A 269 -6.28 5.34 -6.67
N GLY A 270 -7.22 5.89 -7.42
CA GLY A 270 -7.60 7.31 -7.36
C GLY A 270 -6.58 8.19 -8.10
N GLU A 271 -6.83 9.50 -8.09
CA GLU A 271 -6.09 10.45 -8.94
C GLU A 271 -4.66 10.72 -8.45
N ASP A 272 -4.42 10.65 -7.14
CA ASP A 272 -3.16 11.13 -6.52
C ASP A 272 -2.28 10.04 -5.89
N SER A 273 -2.67 8.76 -6.00
CA SER A 273 -1.97 7.67 -5.31
C SER A 273 -1.33 6.71 -6.29
N VAL A 274 -0.13 7.03 -6.75
CA VAL A 274 0.69 6.16 -7.61
C VAL A 274 1.88 5.58 -6.84
N ARG A 275 2.00 4.26 -6.81
CA ARG A 275 3.17 3.53 -6.31
C ARG A 275 3.90 2.86 -7.47
N VAL A 276 5.19 3.13 -7.62
CA VAL A 276 6.03 2.54 -8.67
C VAL A 276 7.06 1.61 -8.05
N TYR A 277 7.03 0.32 -8.39
CA TYR A 277 7.89 -0.70 -7.80
C TYR A 277 9.21 -0.80 -8.57
N ILE A 278 10.31 -0.26 -8.04
CA ILE A 278 11.60 -0.18 -8.73
C ILE A 278 12.34 -1.52 -8.70
N GLU A 279 12.42 -2.13 -7.52
CA GLU A 279 13.11 -3.41 -7.30
C GLU A 279 12.26 -4.32 -6.42
N GLN A 280 12.26 -5.61 -6.73
CA GLN A 280 11.54 -6.64 -5.98
C GLN A 280 12.31 -7.96 -6.04
N GLY A 281 12.51 -8.60 -4.90
CA GLY A 281 13.21 -9.88 -4.87
C GLY A 281 13.43 -10.45 -3.48
N PRO A 282 13.92 -11.70 -3.40
CA PRO A 282 14.34 -12.28 -2.13
C PRO A 282 15.56 -11.55 -1.58
N ALA A 283 15.61 -11.38 -0.26
CA ALA A 283 16.71 -10.79 0.47
C ALA A 283 17.06 -11.66 1.69
N THR A 284 18.36 -11.85 1.92
CA THR A 284 18.89 -12.63 3.06
C THR A 284 19.44 -11.76 4.18
N GLU A 285 19.54 -10.45 3.97
CA GLU A 285 20.11 -9.50 4.91
C GLU A 285 19.21 -8.27 5.04
N LEU A 286 19.13 -7.75 6.25
CA LEU A 286 18.53 -6.45 6.55
C LEU A 286 19.64 -5.42 6.75
N PRO A 287 19.46 -4.17 6.28
CA PRO A 287 20.47 -3.13 6.51
C PRO A 287 20.59 -2.74 7.98
N VAL A 288 19.52 -2.91 8.76
CA VAL A 288 19.47 -2.69 10.21
C VAL A 288 18.55 -3.75 10.84
N GLU A 289 18.95 -4.29 11.99
CA GLU A 289 18.12 -5.24 12.74
C GLU A 289 16.89 -4.52 13.34
N PRO A 290 15.66 -4.97 13.03
CA PRO A 290 14.45 -4.36 13.56
C PRO A 290 14.30 -4.66 15.06
N THR A 291 13.86 -3.67 15.83
CA THR A 291 13.58 -3.83 17.26
C THR A 291 12.10 -3.69 17.55
N LEU A 292 11.60 -4.38 18.59
CA LEU A 292 10.23 -4.22 19.08
C LEU A 292 9.89 -2.74 19.36
N ALA A 293 10.84 -2.01 19.94
CA ALA A 293 10.70 -0.59 20.21
C ALA A 293 10.51 0.24 18.92
N SER A 294 11.29 -0.03 17.87
CA SER A 294 11.17 0.66 16.57
C SER A 294 9.88 0.32 15.82
N SER A 295 9.21 -0.78 16.19
CA SER A 295 7.93 -1.21 15.62
C SER A 295 6.71 -0.72 16.38
N GLY A 296 6.90 -0.12 17.56
CA GLY A 296 5.78 0.15 18.47
C GLY A 296 5.09 -1.12 18.99
N CYS A 297 5.77 -2.27 18.92
CA CYS A 297 5.24 -3.57 19.32
C CYS A 297 5.83 -4.01 20.66
N VAL A 298 5.04 -4.77 21.42
CA VAL A 298 5.48 -5.37 22.70
C VAL A 298 5.97 -6.80 22.53
N ASP A 299 5.47 -7.50 21.50
CA ASP A 299 5.87 -8.83 21.07
C ASP A 299 5.58 -8.97 19.57
N TRP A 300 6.49 -9.58 18.81
CA TRP A 300 6.37 -9.83 17.38
C TRP A 300 5.21 -10.76 17.04
N SER A 301 4.78 -11.61 17.98
CA SER A 301 3.60 -12.48 17.79
C SER A 301 2.26 -11.71 17.80
N THR A 302 2.29 -10.51 18.38
CA THR A 302 1.12 -9.60 18.54
C THR A 302 1.24 -8.32 17.72
N CYS A 303 2.38 -8.21 17.01
CA CYS A 303 2.63 -7.31 15.90
C CYS A 303 2.06 -8.01 14.64
#